data_AF-A0A2J8VD43-F1
#
_entry.id   AF-A0A2J8VD43-F1
#
_cell.length_a   1.000
_cell.length_b   1.000
_cell.length_c   1.000
_cell.angle_alpha   90.00
_cell.angle_beta   90.00
_cell.angle_gamma   90.00
#
_symmetry.space_group_name_H-M   'P 1'
#
loop_
_entity.id
_entity.type
_entity.pdbx_description
1 polymer ?
#
loop_
_entity_poly.entity_id
_entity_poly.type
_entity_poly.pdbx_seq_one_letter_code
_entity_poly.pdbx_strand_id
1 'polypeptide(L)'
;VMFNNDLMADVHFVVGPPGGTQRLPGHKYVLAVGSSVFHAMFYGELAEDKDEIRIPDVEPAAFLAMLKYIYCDEIDLAADTVLATLYAAKKYIVPHLARA
;
A
#
# COMPACT_ATOMS: atom_id res chain seq x y z
N VAL A 1 3.31 16.48 2.87
CA VAL A 1 2.62 15.17 2.90
C VAL A 1 3.66 14.06 2.97
N MET A 2 3.43 13.01 3.74
CA MET A 2 4.39 11.91 3.98
C MET A 2 4.27 10.77 2.94
N PHE A 3 3.34 10.87 1.99
CA PHE A 3 3.17 9.92 0.90
C PHE A 3 4.47 9.76 0.09
N ASN A 4 4.88 8.50 -0.15
CA ASN A 4 6.04 8.13 -0.96
C ASN A 4 7.33 8.93 -0.61
N ASN A 5 7.59 9.07 0.69
CA ASN A 5 8.71 9.83 1.24
C ASN A 5 9.53 8.92 2.18
N ASP A 6 10.85 8.91 2.03
CA ASP A 6 11.75 8.14 2.89
C ASP A 6 11.96 8.76 4.28
N LEU A 7 11.64 10.04 4.47
CA LEU A 7 11.73 10.68 5.78
C LEU A 7 10.83 9.95 6.78
N MET A 8 11.41 9.38 7.83
CA MET A 8 10.70 8.59 8.86
C MET A 8 10.01 7.31 8.36
N ALA A 9 10.33 6.86 7.14
CA ALA A 9 9.84 5.57 6.67
C ALA A 9 10.43 4.44 7.55
N ASP A 10 9.55 3.59 8.06
CA ASP A 10 9.86 2.45 8.95
C ASP A 10 9.48 1.11 8.29
N VAL A 11 9.11 1.13 7.02
CA VAL A 11 8.90 -0.03 6.15
C VAL A 11 9.11 0.34 4.68
N HIS A 12 9.63 -0.60 3.90
CA HIS A 12 9.72 -0.52 2.44
C HIS A 12 9.01 -1.69 1.78
N PHE A 13 8.25 -1.41 0.73
CA PHE A 13 7.55 -2.42 -0.06
C PHE A 13 8.26 -2.64 -1.38
N VAL A 14 8.55 -3.90 -1.72
CA VAL A 14 9.02 -4.30 -3.05
C VAL A 14 7.82 -4.84 -3.81
N VAL A 15 7.23 -3.99 -4.65
CA VAL A 15 5.93 -4.20 -5.30
C VAL A 15 6.12 -4.54 -6.78
N GLY A 16 5.37 -5.50 -7.30
CA GLY A 16 5.37 -5.87 -8.72
C GLY A 16 5.98 -7.25 -9.01
N PRO A 17 5.77 -7.78 -10.22
CA PRO A 17 6.27 -9.09 -10.60
C PRO A 17 7.81 -9.12 -10.67
N PRO A 18 8.45 -10.30 -10.55
CA PRO A 18 9.90 -10.43 -10.71
C PRO A 18 10.40 -9.79 -12.02
N GLY A 19 11.38 -8.90 -11.93
CA GLY A 19 11.92 -8.15 -13.07
C GLY A 19 11.19 -6.84 -13.39
N GLY A 20 10.06 -6.55 -12.74
CA GLY A 20 9.31 -5.29 -12.84
C GLY A 20 8.99 -4.68 -11.47
N THR A 21 9.80 -4.99 -10.45
CA THR A 21 9.57 -4.55 -9.07
C THR A 21 9.98 -3.11 -8.84
N GLN A 22 9.22 -2.38 -8.03
CA GLN A 22 9.57 -1.07 -7.50
C GLN A 22 9.65 -1.11 -5.97
N ARG A 23 10.67 -0.47 -5.39
CA ARG A 23 10.81 -0.30 -3.95
C ARG A 23 10.15 1.02 -3.52
N LEU A 24 9.22 0.96 -2.58
CA LEU A 24 8.37 2.08 -2.16
C LEU A 24 8.45 2.27 -0.63
N PRO A 25 8.76 3.48 -0.13
CA PRO A 25 8.73 3.74 1.31
C PRO A 25 7.30 3.84 1.85
N GLY A 26 7.12 3.49 3.12
CA GLY A 26 5.87 3.62 3.85
C GLY A 26 6.06 3.85 5.36
N HIS A 27 4.95 4.11 6.03
CA HIS A 27 4.89 4.42 7.46
C HIS A 27 3.89 3.46 8.12
N LYS A 28 4.37 2.49 8.90
CA LYS A 28 3.58 1.40 9.52
C LYS A 28 2.34 1.97 10.22
N TYR A 29 2.48 3.05 10.98
CA TYR A 29 1.39 3.71 11.69
C TYR A 29 0.26 4.19 10.75
N VAL A 30 0.60 4.96 9.71
CA VAL A 30 -0.39 5.54 8.79
C VAL A 30 -1.13 4.42 8.04
N LEU A 31 -0.39 3.41 7.60
CA LEU A 31 -0.93 2.27 6.88
C LEU A 31 -1.87 1.43 7.76
N ALA A 32 -1.51 1.21 9.02
CA ALA A 32 -2.32 0.46 9.97
C ALA A 32 -3.63 1.19 10.32
N VAL A 33 -3.63 2.52 10.38
CA VAL A 33 -4.87 3.30 10.56
C VAL A 33 -5.79 3.17 9.34
N GLY A 34 -5.22 3.19 8.13
CA GLY A 34 -6.00 3.12 6.88
C GLY A 34 -6.43 1.72 6.45
N SER A 35 -5.90 0.65 7.05
CA SER A 35 -6.13 -0.73 6.63
C SER A 35 -5.97 -1.71 7.79
N SER A 36 -7.02 -2.52 8.03
CA SER A 36 -6.96 -3.60 9.01
C SER A 36 -5.93 -4.69 8.65
N VAL A 37 -5.63 -4.87 7.36
CA VAL A 37 -4.61 -5.81 6.89
C VAL A 37 -3.23 -5.32 7.27
N PHE A 38 -2.92 -4.04 7.05
CA PHE A 38 -1.66 -3.46 7.50
C PHE A 38 -1.58 -3.41 9.03
N HIS A 39 -2.68 -3.13 9.73
CA HIS A 39 -2.70 -3.22 11.19
C HIS A 39 -2.30 -4.62 11.68
N ALA A 40 -2.94 -5.67 11.16
CA ALA A 40 -2.60 -7.05 11.52
C ALA A 40 -1.14 -7.40 11.16
N MET A 41 -0.66 -6.91 10.03
CA MET A 41 0.71 -7.15 9.55
C MET A 41 1.78 -6.51 10.44
N PHE A 42 1.53 -5.32 10.98
CA PHE A 42 2.53 -4.53 11.74
C PHE A 42 2.36 -4.56 13.25
N TYR A 43 1.12 -4.71 13.74
CA TYR A 43 0.77 -4.59 15.16
C TYR A 43 -0.10 -5.75 15.66
N GLY A 44 -0.36 -6.76 14.83
CA GLY A 44 -1.10 -7.97 15.21
C GLY A 44 -0.27 -8.94 16.05
N GLU A 45 -0.91 -9.95 16.61
CA GLU A 45 -0.27 -10.97 17.47
C GLU A 45 0.84 -11.76 16.74
N LEU A 46 0.73 -11.87 15.41
CA LEU A 46 1.68 -12.57 14.54
C LEU A 46 2.57 -11.59 13.74
N ALA A 47 2.63 -10.32 14.15
CA ALA A 47 3.46 -9.34 13.46
C ALA A 47 4.94 -9.71 13.59
N GLU A 48 5.64 -9.68 12.47
CA GLU A 48 7.09 -9.84 12.42
C GLU A 48 7.72 -8.48 12.16
N ASP A 49 8.81 -8.16 12.87
CA ASP A 49 9.53 -6.91 12.64
C ASP A 49 10.38 -7.03 11.38
N LYS A 50 9.79 -6.62 10.25
CA LYS A 50 10.43 -6.58 8.94
C LYS A 50 10.43 -5.16 8.42
N ASP A 51 11.60 -4.76 7.92
CA ASP A 51 11.79 -3.47 7.27
C ASP A 51 11.47 -3.55 5.76
N GLU A 52 11.41 -4.76 5.19
CA GLU A 52 11.10 -4.98 3.78
C GLU A 52 9.99 -6.02 3.58
N ILE A 53 8.98 -5.66 2.77
CA ILE A 53 7.81 -6.51 2.46
C ILE A 53 7.66 -6.66 0.96
N ARG A 54 7.59 -7.90 0.47
CA ARG A 54 7.42 -8.19 -0.96
C ARG A 54 5.95 -8.37 -1.31
N ILE A 55 5.52 -7.71 -2.38
CA ILE A 55 4.15 -7.76 -2.90
C ILE A 55 4.21 -8.05 -4.41
N PRO A 56 4.40 -9.32 -4.81
CA PRO A 56 4.64 -9.68 -6.21
C PRO A 56 3.40 -9.63 -7.10
N ASP A 57 2.21 -9.60 -6.51
CA ASP A 57 0.90 -9.76 -7.13
C ASP A 57 0.12 -8.44 -7.27
N VAL A 58 0.76 -7.31 -6.98
CA VAL A 58 0.17 -5.97 -7.14
C VAL A 58 1.07 -5.13 -8.03
N GLU A 59 0.48 -4.36 -8.94
CA GLU A 59 1.23 -3.42 -9.77
C GLU A 59 1.67 -2.19 -8.96
N PRO A 60 2.89 -1.65 -9.18
CA PRO A 60 3.40 -0.50 -8.43
C PRO A 60 2.47 0.72 -8.49
N ALA A 61 1.93 1.04 -9.67
CA ALA A 61 1.03 2.18 -9.86
C ALA A 61 -0.28 2.04 -9.06
N ALA A 62 -0.87 0.84 -9.06
CA ALA A 62 -2.06 0.54 -8.27
C ALA A 62 -1.81 0.63 -6.76
N PHE A 63 -0.66 0.13 -6.31
CA PHE A 63 -0.26 0.24 -4.90
C PHE A 63 -0.05 1.69 -4.50
N LEU A 64 0.62 2.50 -5.34
CA LEU A 64 0.80 3.93 -5.12
C LEU A 64 -0.52 4.69 -5.07
N ALA A 65 -1.49 4.39 -5.95
CA ALA A 65 -2.82 5.00 -5.91
C ALA A 65 -3.54 4.69 -4.60
N MET A 66 -3.47 3.43 -4.14
CA MET A 66 -4.03 3.04 -2.84
C MET A 66 -3.32 3.73 -1.67
N LEU A 67 -1.98 3.82 -1.71
CA LEU A 67 -1.23 4.56 -0.70
C LEU A 67 -1.64 6.04 -0.68
N LYS A 68 -1.70 6.70 -1.84
CA LYS A 68 -2.10 8.10 -1.94
C LYS A 68 -3.47 8.34 -1.30
N TYR A 69 -4.42 7.43 -1.52
CA TYR A 69 -5.70 7.46 -0.83
C TYR A 69 -5.55 7.36 0.70
N ILE A 70 -4.78 6.40 1.21
CA ILE A 70 -4.56 6.24 2.66
C ILE A 70 -3.90 7.50 3.29
N TYR A 71 -2.95 8.14 2.60
CA TYR A 71 -2.23 9.30 3.15
C TYR A 71 -2.99 10.62 3.00
N CYS A 72 -3.78 10.77 1.92
CA CYS A 72 -4.30 12.07 1.50
C CYS A 72 -5.83 12.10 1.30
N ASP A 73 -6.52 10.96 1.39
CA ASP A 73 -7.94 10.79 1.01
C ASP A 73 -8.23 11.22 -0.45
N GLU A 74 -7.20 11.21 -1.29
CA GLU A 74 -7.27 11.55 -2.72
C GLU A 74 -7.38 10.28 -3.57
N ILE A 75 -8.36 10.24 -4.47
CA ILE A 75 -8.56 9.16 -5.43
C ILE A 75 -7.94 9.58 -6.77
N ASP A 76 -6.88 8.89 -7.16
CA ASP A 76 -6.16 9.10 -8.42
C ASP A 76 -6.24 7.81 -9.25
N LEU A 77 -7.32 7.69 -10.04
CA LEU A 77 -7.59 6.52 -10.85
C LEU A 77 -7.36 6.84 -12.32
N ALA A 78 -6.53 6.04 -12.97
CA ALA A 78 -6.37 6.06 -14.41
C ALA A 78 -7.05 4.83 -15.04
N ALA A 79 -7.51 4.96 -16.28
CA ALA A 79 -8.30 3.92 -16.95
C ALA A 79 -7.53 2.59 -17.11
N ASP A 80 -6.20 2.67 -17.20
CA ASP A 80 -5.28 1.54 -17.27
C ASP A 80 -5.02 0.88 -15.91
N THR A 81 -5.07 1.63 -14.81
CA THR A 81 -4.75 1.14 -13.46
C THR A 81 -5.97 0.86 -12.58
N VAL A 82 -7.19 1.20 -13.02
CA VAL A 82 -8.41 1.12 -12.19
C VAL A 82 -8.69 -0.28 -11.65
N LEU A 83 -8.56 -1.33 -12.49
CA LEU A 83 -8.81 -2.71 -12.06
C LEU A 83 -7.76 -3.21 -11.08
N ALA A 84 -6.49 -2.89 -11.33
CA ALA A 84 -5.38 -3.23 -10.44
C ALA A 84 -5.49 -2.48 -9.10
N THR A 85 -5.97 -1.22 -9.12
CA THR A 85 -6.21 -0.42 -7.92
C THR A 85 -7.39 -0.98 -7.12
N LEU A 86 -8.47 -1.40 -7.78
CA LEU A 86 -9.58 -2.10 -7.13
C LEU A 86 -9.12 -3.41 -6.49
N TYR A 87 -8.24 -4.16 -7.16
CA TYR A 87 -7.63 -5.37 -6.59
C TYR A 87 -6.83 -5.05 -5.32
N ALA A 88 -5.95 -4.05 -5.35
CA ALA A 88 -5.18 -3.62 -4.19
C ALA A 88 -6.09 -3.17 -3.04
N ALA A 89 -7.08 -2.33 -3.33
CA ALA A 89 -8.03 -1.83 -2.33
C ALA A 89 -8.82 -2.96 -1.66
N LYS A 90 -9.21 -3.99 -2.41
CA LYS A 90 -9.85 -5.19 -1.84
C LYS A 90 -8.88 -6.01 -1.00
N LYS A 91 -7.67 -6.26 -1.54
CA LYS A 91 -6.62 -7.03 -0.85
C LYS A 91 -6.26 -6.44 0.51
N TYR A 92 -6.18 -5.12 0.61
CA TYR A 92 -5.84 -4.41 1.84
C TYR A 92 -7.07 -3.87 2.60
N ILE A 93 -8.29 -4.24 2.21
CA ILE A 93 -9.53 -3.83 2.87
C ILE A 93 -9.58 -2.30 3.09
N VAL A 94 -9.56 -1.56 1.98
CA VAL A 94 -9.72 -0.10 1.91
C VAL A 94 -11.08 0.18 1.25
N PRO A 95 -12.21 0.15 2.00
CA PRO A 95 -13.54 -0.05 1.42
C PRO A 95 -14.07 1.17 0.66
N HIS A 96 -13.60 2.37 1.01
CA HIS A 96 -14.01 3.60 0.33
C HIS A 96 -13.38 3.69 -1.06
N LEU A 97 -12.09 3.40 -1.17
CA LEU A 97 -11.42 3.27 -2.47
C LEU A 97 -11.99 2.13 -3.32
N ALA A 98 -12.37 1.01 -2.70
CA ALA A 98 -12.95 -0.13 -3.43
C ALA A 98 -14.38 0.12 -3.98
N ARG A 99 -15.03 1.22 -3.57
CA ARG A 99 -16.37 1.64 -4.00
C ARG A 99 -16.35 2.91 -4.88
N ALA A 100 -15.17 3.48 -5.12
CA ALA A 100 -14.96 4.68 -5.89
C ALA A 100 -15.24 4.48 -7.39
#